data_AF-A0A9P9YXL4-F1
#
_entry.id   AF-A0A9P9YXL4-F1
#
_cell.length_a   1.000
_cell.length_b   1.000
_cell.length_c   1.000
_cell.angle_alpha   90.00
_cell.angle_beta   90.00
_cell.angle_gamma   90.00
#
_symmetry.space_group_name_H-M   'P 1'
#
loop_
_entity.id
_entity.type
_entity.pdbx_description
1 polymer ?
#
loop_
_entity_poly.entity_id
_entity_poly.type
_entity_poly.pdbx_seq_one_letter_code
_entity_poly.pdbx_strand_id
1 'polypeptide(L)'
;MTNSEPRQSDEELVYKLGQEDPELLPWPNFESRISDPTVNSVRLEWSLLKNALVYSVEKFNKRLGWMQVHWTTSSPVDVNNLEENFGYRLRVKALRVSEDGRRYVPLAISPDIIACTTAALPSTSCLNRAIRKGQQFLVKRMLRRRPSLVEYPAPNGFLPLANAIIQGEMCIIDVLLSAGCSVHLGNPGSGRTPLHLAFYHGHLPSARILLNKKANLEATDGNGMTPAHCAVDANQLEMVKFALESGANAEARDICGWTLLMRAVVMNASLELIKVLVTHGADLAALDGVGKSCTDLAKLYRRQEAEDHFDKVQKFRLQKSVATADAVTKAQLQQ
;
A
#
# COMPACT_ATOMS: atom_id res chain seq x y z
N MET A 1 43.50 -24.40 -42.86
CA MET A 1 42.74 -23.18 -43.15
C MET A 1 41.47 -23.18 -42.31
N THR A 2 41.51 -22.55 -41.14
CA THR A 2 40.31 -22.21 -40.36
C THR A 2 40.58 -20.84 -39.75
N ASN A 3 40.00 -19.82 -40.38
CA ASN A 3 40.14 -18.42 -40.03
C ASN A 3 39.55 -18.15 -38.64
N SER A 4 40.38 -17.60 -37.78
CA SER A 4 40.02 -16.90 -36.56
C SER A 4 39.60 -15.47 -36.92
N GLU A 5 38.35 -15.09 -36.63
CA GLU A 5 37.95 -13.69 -36.55
C GLU A 5 37.80 -13.28 -35.08
N PRO A 6 38.33 -12.11 -34.67
CA PRO A 6 38.29 -11.66 -33.28
C PRO A 6 36.89 -11.15 -32.92
N ARG A 7 36.46 -11.46 -31.69
CA ARG A 7 35.26 -10.90 -31.06
C ARG A 7 35.42 -9.38 -30.93
N GLN A 8 34.58 -8.62 -31.62
CA GLN A 8 34.44 -7.18 -31.41
C GLN A 8 34.00 -6.91 -29.97
N SER A 9 34.74 -6.02 -29.31
CA SER A 9 34.56 -5.58 -27.93
C SER A 9 33.27 -4.80 -27.74
N ASP A 10 32.62 -4.99 -26.58
CA ASP A 10 31.37 -4.36 -26.13
C ASP A 10 31.37 -2.81 -26.13
N GLU A 11 32.48 -2.16 -26.49
CA GLU A 11 32.60 -0.71 -26.66
C GLU A 11 32.01 -0.18 -27.99
N GLU A 12 31.89 -1.01 -29.04
CA GLU A 12 31.28 -0.57 -30.32
C GLU A 12 29.74 -0.47 -30.26
N LEU A 13 29.09 -1.07 -29.27
CA LEU A 13 27.63 -0.98 -29.09
C LEU A 13 27.19 0.30 -28.37
N VAL A 14 28.12 1.11 -27.88
CA VAL A 14 27.83 2.36 -27.13
C VAL A 14 27.68 3.58 -28.07
N TYR A 15 28.04 3.48 -29.35
CA TYR A 15 28.01 4.59 -30.32
C TYR A 15 26.95 4.47 -31.43
N LYS A 16 25.74 3.98 -31.12
CA LYS A 16 24.53 4.28 -31.91
C LYS A 16 23.50 5.11 -31.12
N LEU A 17 24.01 5.99 -30.26
CA LEU A 17 23.24 7.09 -29.70
C LEU A 17 23.10 8.18 -30.78
N GLY A 18 21.89 8.33 -31.32
CA GLY A 18 21.47 9.57 -32.00
C GLY A 18 22.14 9.87 -33.33
N GLN A 19 21.97 9.00 -34.34
CA GLN A 19 21.91 9.54 -35.70
C GLN A 19 20.54 10.22 -35.85
N GLU A 20 20.51 11.51 -35.51
CA GLU A 20 19.52 12.42 -36.07
C GLU A 20 19.75 12.45 -37.58
N ASP A 21 18.74 12.09 -38.37
CA ASP A 21 18.83 12.22 -39.84
C ASP A 21 19.16 13.69 -40.16
N PRO A 22 20.30 13.99 -40.82
CA PRO A 22 20.79 15.36 -41.00
C PRO A 22 19.90 16.28 -41.86
N GLU A 23 18.87 15.74 -42.51
CA GLU A 23 17.99 16.47 -43.43
C GLU A 23 16.66 16.93 -42.81
N LEU A 24 16.39 16.61 -41.55
CA LEU A 24 15.12 16.96 -40.90
C LEU A 24 15.20 18.35 -40.29
N LEU A 25 15.09 19.38 -41.13
CA LEU A 25 14.96 20.76 -40.67
C LEU A 25 13.70 20.92 -39.81
N PRO A 26 13.79 21.55 -38.62
CA PRO A 26 12.61 21.91 -37.84
C PRO A 26 11.77 22.89 -38.68
N TRP A 27 10.57 22.47 -39.07
CA TRP A 27 9.66 23.34 -39.81
C TRP A 27 9.22 24.47 -38.87
N PRO A 28 9.46 25.75 -39.21
CA PRO A 28 9.25 26.87 -38.29
C PRO A 28 7.78 27.08 -37.85
N ASN A 29 6.84 26.39 -38.50
CA ASN A 29 5.41 26.48 -38.21
C ASN A 29 4.80 25.14 -37.73
N PHE A 30 5.61 24.09 -37.48
CA PHE A 30 5.11 22.79 -37.04
C PHE A 30 5.29 22.61 -35.54
N GLU A 31 4.44 23.28 -34.78
CA GLU A 31 4.41 23.22 -33.33
C GLU A 31 3.37 22.20 -32.86
N SER A 32 3.75 21.44 -31.83
CA SER A 32 2.81 20.66 -31.05
C SER A 32 2.64 21.32 -29.67
N ARG A 33 1.49 21.09 -29.04
CA ARG A 33 1.19 21.55 -27.69
C ARG A 33 0.37 20.51 -26.96
N ILE A 34 0.48 20.53 -25.64
CA ILE A 34 -0.33 19.69 -24.77
C ILE A 34 -1.48 20.51 -24.22
N SER A 35 -2.68 19.98 -24.33
CA SER A 35 -3.89 20.46 -23.66
C SER A 35 -4.49 19.33 -22.82
N ASP A 36 -5.44 19.69 -21.95
CA ASP A 36 -6.27 18.78 -21.16
C ASP A 36 -5.57 17.53 -20.58
N PRO A 37 -4.41 17.67 -19.90
CA PRO A 37 -3.77 16.54 -19.24
C PRO A 37 -4.70 15.91 -18.19
N THR A 38 -4.95 14.60 -18.31
CA THR A 38 -5.70 13.81 -17.34
C THR A 38 -4.76 12.90 -16.53
N VAL A 39 -5.33 11.98 -15.75
CA VAL A 39 -4.61 10.98 -14.94
C VAL A 39 -3.78 10.03 -15.80
N ASN A 40 -4.34 9.57 -16.92
CA ASN A 40 -3.77 8.50 -17.75
C ASN A 40 -3.68 8.87 -19.24
N SER A 41 -4.11 10.08 -19.58
CA SER A 41 -4.09 10.58 -20.95
C SER A 41 -3.65 12.03 -21.01
N VAL A 42 -3.18 12.43 -22.18
CA VAL A 42 -2.88 13.82 -22.50
C VAL A 42 -3.43 14.11 -23.89
N ARG A 43 -4.07 15.26 -24.08
CA ARG A 43 -4.49 15.70 -25.40
C ARG A 43 -3.34 16.39 -26.10
N LEU A 44 -2.93 15.82 -27.23
CA LEU A 44 -1.86 16.34 -28.06
C LEU A 44 -2.46 17.08 -29.26
N GLU A 45 -2.13 18.36 -29.37
CA GLU A 45 -2.55 19.26 -30.43
C GLU A 45 -1.35 19.65 -31.29
N TRP A 46 -1.55 19.81 -32.59
CA TRP A 46 -0.51 20.30 -33.50
C TRP A 46 -1.12 20.99 -34.72
N SER A 47 -0.32 21.84 -35.36
CA SER A 47 -0.68 22.51 -36.61
C SER A 47 -0.70 21.53 -37.79
N LEU A 48 -1.79 21.50 -38.55
CA LEU A 48 -1.89 20.68 -39.77
C LEU A 48 -1.08 21.29 -40.92
N LEU A 49 -0.22 20.49 -41.55
CA LEU A 49 0.55 20.84 -42.73
C LEU A 49 -0.20 20.44 -44.01
N LYS A 50 -0.25 21.36 -44.99
CA LYS A 50 -0.98 21.17 -46.27
C LYS A 50 -0.50 19.95 -47.08
N ASN A 51 0.77 19.57 -46.95
CA ASN A 51 1.40 18.50 -47.73
C ASN A 51 1.54 17.19 -46.95
N ALA A 52 1.04 17.13 -45.70
CA ALA A 52 1.05 15.94 -44.89
C ALA A 52 -0.26 15.17 -45.05
N LEU A 53 -0.16 13.88 -45.35
CA LEU A 53 -1.32 12.99 -45.51
C LEU A 53 -1.67 12.31 -44.18
N VAL A 54 -0.67 11.92 -43.41
CA VAL A 54 -0.85 11.19 -42.15
C VAL A 54 0.18 11.68 -41.13
N TYR A 55 -0.19 11.64 -39.85
CA TYR A 55 0.66 11.93 -38.71
C TYR A 55 0.89 10.67 -37.88
N SER A 56 2.15 10.47 -37.48
CA SER A 56 2.55 9.46 -36.51
C SER A 56 2.88 10.12 -35.18
N VAL A 57 2.15 9.74 -34.13
CA VAL A 57 2.45 10.16 -32.75
C VAL A 57 3.41 9.15 -32.15
N GLU A 58 4.57 9.62 -31.72
CA GLU A 58 5.63 8.79 -31.15
C GLU A 58 5.88 9.12 -29.68
N LYS A 59 6.17 8.08 -28.89
CA LYS A 59 6.53 8.16 -27.48
C LYS A 59 7.93 7.62 -27.28
N PHE A 60 8.77 8.37 -26.60
CA PHE A 60 10.13 7.96 -26.33
C PHE A 60 10.18 6.89 -25.23
N ASN A 61 10.86 5.78 -25.52
CA ASN A 61 11.22 4.74 -24.58
C ASN A 61 12.75 4.73 -24.42
N LYS A 62 13.24 4.73 -23.17
CA LYS A 62 14.68 4.75 -22.89
C LYS A 62 15.46 3.57 -23.47
N ARG A 63 14.84 2.39 -23.63
CA ARG A 63 15.49 1.18 -24.14
C ARG A 63 15.33 1.01 -25.65
N LEU A 64 14.15 1.37 -26.17
CA LEU A 64 13.75 1.10 -27.56
C LEU A 64 13.83 2.34 -28.46
N GLY A 65 14.10 3.52 -27.91
CA GLY A 65 14.04 4.77 -28.64
C GLY A 65 12.60 5.23 -28.88
N TRP A 66 12.38 5.91 -30.01
CA TRP A 66 11.06 6.43 -30.37
C TRP A 66 10.14 5.32 -30.87
N MET A 67 9.05 5.09 -30.14
CA MET A 67 8.04 4.09 -30.46
C MET A 67 6.79 4.77 -30.99
N GLN A 68 6.28 4.29 -32.12
CA GLN A 68 5.02 4.76 -32.68
C GLN A 68 3.85 4.29 -31.79
N VAL A 69 2.99 5.22 -31.40
CA VAL A 69 1.85 4.97 -30.50
C VAL A 69 0.52 5.07 -31.24
N HIS A 70 0.38 6.05 -32.14
CA HIS A 70 -0.89 6.29 -32.84
C HIS A 70 -0.66 6.83 -34.26
N TRP A 71 -1.53 6.44 -35.19
CA TRP A 71 -1.64 6.99 -36.53
C TRP A 71 -2.90 7.82 -36.66
N THR A 72 -2.83 9.03 -37.19
CA THR A 72 -4.00 9.90 -37.37
C THR A 72 -3.86 10.82 -38.56
N THR A 73 -4.99 11.28 -39.10
CA THR A 73 -5.05 12.29 -40.16
C THR A 73 -5.49 13.66 -39.63
N SER A 74 -5.95 13.73 -38.37
CA SER A 74 -6.51 14.90 -37.73
C SER A 74 -5.85 15.18 -36.37
N SER A 75 -6.00 16.42 -35.89
CA SER A 75 -5.61 16.90 -34.56
C SER A 75 -6.85 17.51 -33.89
N PRO A 76 -7.08 17.40 -32.56
CA PRO A 76 -6.26 16.75 -31.53
C PRO A 76 -6.35 15.22 -31.46
N VAL A 77 -5.39 14.60 -30.75
CA VAL A 77 -5.42 13.18 -30.38
C VAL A 77 -5.15 12.98 -28.90
N ASP A 78 -5.97 12.13 -28.27
CA ASP A 78 -5.78 11.75 -26.87
C ASP A 78 -4.79 10.58 -26.78
N VAL A 79 -3.62 10.83 -26.19
CA VAL A 79 -2.58 9.82 -25.96
C VAL A 79 -2.85 9.16 -24.60
N ASN A 80 -3.40 7.95 -24.63
CA ASN A 80 -3.76 7.18 -23.44
C ASN A 80 -2.59 6.30 -22.91
N ASN A 81 -2.79 5.65 -21.76
CA ASN A 81 -1.79 4.78 -21.11
C ASN A 81 -0.48 5.49 -20.73
N LEU A 82 -0.58 6.75 -20.32
CA LEU A 82 0.50 7.48 -19.67
C LEU A 82 0.45 7.20 -18.18
N GLU A 83 1.56 6.78 -17.57
CA GLU A 83 1.63 6.61 -16.12
C GLU A 83 1.59 7.96 -15.41
N GLU A 84 0.93 7.96 -14.26
CA GLU A 84 0.71 9.13 -13.43
C GLU A 84 2.04 9.71 -12.95
N ASN A 85 2.22 11.04 -13.06
CA ASN A 85 3.39 11.78 -12.56
C ASN A 85 4.73 11.45 -13.26
N PHE A 86 4.69 10.84 -14.45
CA PHE A 86 5.85 10.71 -15.32
C PHE A 86 5.77 11.70 -16.49
N GLY A 87 6.90 12.37 -16.74
CA GLY A 87 7.10 13.15 -17.95
C GLY A 87 7.46 12.19 -19.09
N TYR A 88 6.59 12.08 -20.08
CA TYR A 88 6.84 11.34 -21.30
C TYR A 88 7.29 12.28 -22.40
N ARG A 89 8.38 11.97 -23.10
CA ARG A 89 8.74 12.70 -24.32
C ARG A 89 7.84 12.20 -25.44
N LEU A 90 7.04 13.09 -26.00
CA LEU A 90 6.19 12.86 -27.15
C LEU A 90 6.69 13.73 -28.30
N ARG A 91 6.50 13.25 -29.53
CA ARG A 91 6.66 14.05 -30.75
C ARG A 91 5.67 13.60 -31.81
N VAL A 92 5.42 14.46 -32.77
CA VAL A 92 4.58 14.17 -33.93
C VAL A 92 5.46 14.19 -35.18
N LYS A 93 5.35 13.16 -36.01
CA LYS A 93 5.93 13.14 -37.35
C LYS A 93 4.84 13.33 -38.38
N ALA A 94 4.98 14.36 -39.21
CA ALA A 94 4.15 14.57 -40.37
C ALA A 94 4.72 13.77 -41.55
N LEU A 95 3.88 12.98 -42.22
CA LEU A 95 4.30 12.06 -43.27
C LEU A 95 3.54 12.34 -44.57
N ARG A 96 4.28 12.27 -45.68
CA ARG A 96 3.73 12.30 -47.04
C ARG A 96 3.97 10.97 -47.73
N VAL A 97 3.22 10.69 -48.78
CA VAL A 97 3.49 9.53 -49.63
C VAL A 97 4.69 9.85 -50.54
N SER A 98 5.58 8.88 -50.70
CA SER A 98 6.72 8.94 -51.64
C SER A 98 6.20 9.14 -53.07
N GLU A 99 7.03 9.68 -53.96
CA GLU A 99 6.67 9.90 -55.37
C GLU A 99 6.25 8.58 -56.06
N ASP A 100 6.81 7.45 -55.63
CA ASP A 100 6.45 6.12 -56.12
C ASP A 100 5.12 5.57 -55.58
N GLY A 101 4.45 6.27 -54.66
CA GLY A 101 3.20 5.84 -54.04
C GLY A 101 3.32 4.74 -52.97
N ARG A 102 4.51 4.16 -52.78
CA ARG A 102 4.69 2.89 -52.05
C ARG A 102 5.03 3.01 -50.56
N ARG A 103 5.52 4.17 -50.11
CA ARG A 103 6.04 4.37 -48.73
C ARG A 103 5.69 5.75 -48.21
N TYR A 104 5.58 5.88 -46.89
CA TYR A 104 5.49 7.17 -46.23
C TYR A 104 6.89 7.71 -45.90
N VAL A 105 7.13 8.98 -46.20
CA VAL A 105 8.40 9.69 -45.98
C VAL A 105 8.17 10.85 -45.02
N PRO A 106 9.03 11.06 -44.00
CA PRO A 106 8.89 12.17 -43.06
C PRO A 106 9.02 13.51 -43.79
N LEU A 107 8.03 14.37 -43.61
CA LEU A 107 8.03 15.74 -44.10
C LEU A 107 8.59 16.70 -43.05
N ALA A 108 8.11 16.55 -41.80
CA ALA A 108 8.46 17.39 -40.67
C ALA A 108 8.35 16.60 -39.37
N ILE A 109 9.14 16.97 -38.37
CA ILE A 109 9.06 16.45 -37.01
C ILE A 109 8.85 17.62 -36.06
N SER A 110 7.87 17.49 -35.15
CA SER A 110 7.64 18.50 -34.13
C SER A 110 8.79 18.50 -33.10
N PRO A 111 9.05 19.60 -32.41
CA PRO A 111 9.92 19.60 -31.24
C PRO A 111 9.46 18.54 -30.22
N ASP A 112 10.41 18.04 -29.44
CA ASP A 112 10.12 17.10 -28.37
C ASP A 112 9.35 17.80 -27.24
N ILE A 113 8.19 17.27 -26.89
CA ILE A 113 7.36 17.82 -25.83
C ILE A 113 7.33 16.85 -24.65
N ILE A 114 7.50 17.41 -23.45
CA ILE A 114 7.36 16.64 -22.22
C ILE A 114 5.89 16.67 -21.79
N ALA A 115 5.22 15.54 -21.98
CA ALA A 115 3.87 15.30 -21.48
C ALA A 115 3.87 14.88 -20.03
N CYS A 116 3.35 15.76 -19.17
CA CYS A 116 3.10 15.50 -17.77
C CYS A 116 1.59 15.31 -17.56
N THR A 117 1.18 14.13 -17.10
CA THR A 117 -0.19 13.90 -16.64
C THR A 117 -0.45 14.74 -15.38
N THR A 118 -1.53 15.51 -15.38
CA THR A 118 -1.96 16.29 -14.20
C THR A 118 -3.36 15.87 -13.83
N ALA A 119 -3.49 15.07 -12.80
CA ALA A 119 -4.79 14.75 -12.24
C ALA A 119 -5.29 15.91 -11.36
N ALA A 120 -6.56 16.31 -11.53
CA ALA A 120 -7.23 17.31 -10.68
C ALA A 120 -7.26 16.92 -9.19
N LEU A 121 -7.25 15.60 -8.92
CA LEU A 121 -6.94 14.99 -7.63
C LEU A 121 -5.78 14.01 -7.87
N PRO A 122 -4.65 14.07 -7.13
CA PRO A 122 -3.57 13.13 -7.35
C PRO A 122 -4.04 11.71 -7.07
N SER A 123 -4.23 10.92 -8.13
CA SER A 123 -4.41 9.48 -7.98
C SER A 123 -3.09 8.88 -7.52
N THR A 124 -3.14 8.12 -6.44
CA THR A 124 -1.99 7.40 -5.90
C THR A 124 -1.90 5.99 -6.47
N SER A 125 -2.48 5.73 -7.64
CA SER A 125 -2.53 4.40 -8.26
C SER A 125 -1.14 3.90 -8.62
N CYS A 126 -0.32 4.76 -9.23
CA CYS A 126 1.07 4.47 -9.56
C CYS A 126 1.92 4.28 -8.29
N LEU A 127 1.72 5.12 -7.27
CA LEU A 127 2.40 4.99 -5.98
C LEU A 127 2.03 3.68 -5.28
N ASN A 128 0.74 3.34 -5.20
CA ASN A 128 0.25 2.09 -4.63
C ASN A 128 0.76 0.87 -5.42
N ARG A 129 0.83 0.96 -6.75
CA ARG A 129 1.44 -0.11 -7.57
C ARG A 129 2.92 -0.28 -7.25
N ALA A 130 3.66 0.81 -7.09
CA ALA A 130 5.08 0.76 -6.71
C ALA A 130 5.26 0.12 -5.31
N ILE A 131 4.38 0.46 -4.36
CA ILE A 131 4.38 -0.11 -3.00
C ILE A 131 4.11 -1.62 -3.05
N ARG A 132 3.05 -2.06 -3.73
CA ARG A 132 2.71 -3.49 -3.90
C ARG A 132 3.77 -4.31 -4.62
N LYS A 133 4.68 -3.67 -5.35
CA LYS A 133 5.77 -4.33 -6.08
C LYS A 133 7.12 -4.20 -5.35
N GLY A 134 7.17 -3.67 -4.13
CA GLY A 134 8.42 -3.51 -3.37
C GLY A 134 9.40 -2.50 -3.99
N GLN A 135 8.95 -1.59 -4.86
CA GLN A 135 9.82 -0.72 -5.64
C GLN A 135 10.25 0.53 -4.86
N GLN A 136 11.08 0.36 -3.83
CA GLN A 136 11.52 1.43 -2.92
C GLN A 136 12.11 2.66 -3.62
N PHE A 137 12.94 2.48 -4.65
CA PHE A 137 13.58 3.58 -5.37
C PHE A 137 12.58 4.40 -6.17
N LEU A 138 11.56 3.73 -6.72
CA LEU A 138 10.50 4.40 -7.45
C LEU A 138 9.60 5.19 -6.50
N VAL A 139 9.22 4.60 -5.37
CA VAL A 139 8.48 5.29 -4.30
C VAL A 139 9.24 6.55 -3.85
N LYS A 140 10.53 6.41 -3.51
CA LYS A 140 11.38 7.54 -3.10
C LYS A 140 11.47 8.62 -4.17
N ARG A 141 11.57 8.24 -5.45
CA ARG A 141 11.60 9.19 -6.57
C ARG A 141 10.27 9.92 -6.76
N MET A 142 9.15 9.22 -6.62
CA MET A 142 7.80 9.81 -6.70
C MET A 142 7.59 10.83 -5.57
N LEU A 143 7.91 10.46 -4.33
CA LEU A 143 7.76 11.33 -3.16
C LEU A 143 8.68 12.56 -3.20
N ARG A 144 9.91 12.43 -3.73
CA ARG A 144 10.80 13.60 -3.94
C ARG A 144 10.21 14.63 -4.92
N ARG A 145 9.50 14.17 -5.95
CA ARG A 145 8.86 15.06 -6.94
C ARG A 145 7.57 15.67 -6.40
N ARG A 146 6.80 14.89 -5.64
CA ARG A 146 5.53 15.34 -5.06
C ARG A 146 5.34 14.75 -3.66
N PRO A 147 5.81 15.46 -2.62
CA PRO A 147 5.67 15.01 -1.23
C PRO A 147 4.21 14.83 -0.81
N SER A 148 3.29 15.65 -1.35
CA SER A 148 1.86 15.63 -1.00
C SER A 148 1.17 14.28 -1.29
N LEU A 149 1.76 13.39 -2.10
CA LEU A 149 1.16 12.08 -2.42
C LEU A 149 0.91 11.20 -1.19
N VAL A 150 1.59 11.49 -0.07
CA VAL A 150 1.43 10.73 1.18
C VAL A 150 0.05 10.88 1.83
N GLU A 151 -0.67 11.97 1.53
CA GLU A 151 -1.95 12.31 2.16
C GLU A 151 -3.15 11.75 1.41
N TYR A 152 -2.94 11.21 0.21
CA TYR A 152 -4.03 10.77 -0.66
C TYR A 152 -4.22 9.25 -0.61
N PRO A 153 -5.44 8.78 -0.32
CA PRO A 153 -5.73 7.35 -0.29
C PRO A 153 -5.65 6.76 -1.71
N ALA A 154 -5.20 5.51 -1.78
CA ALA A 154 -5.26 4.73 -3.00
C ALA A 154 -6.71 4.31 -3.32
N PRO A 155 -6.99 3.73 -4.51
CA PRO A 155 -8.36 3.34 -4.89
C PRO A 155 -9.06 2.36 -3.93
N ASN A 156 -8.30 1.68 -3.06
CA ASN A 156 -8.82 0.81 -2.00
C ASN A 156 -9.16 1.56 -0.69
N GLY A 157 -9.02 2.88 -0.66
CA GLY A 157 -9.27 3.73 0.51
C GLY A 157 -8.10 3.83 1.51
N PHE A 158 -7.01 3.10 1.30
CA PHE A 158 -5.86 3.11 2.22
C PHE A 158 -4.80 4.12 1.80
N LEU A 159 -4.23 4.81 2.78
CA LEU A 159 -3.09 5.70 2.59
C LEU A 159 -1.82 4.92 2.23
N PRO A 160 -0.80 5.57 1.63
CA PRO A 160 0.43 4.92 1.22
C PRO A 160 1.14 4.15 2.34
N LEU A 161 1.22 4.73 3.55
CA LEU A 161 1.82 4.06 4.72
C LEU A 161 1.06 2.79 5.11
N ALA A 162 -0.28 2.87 5.13
CA ALA A 162 -1.13 1.73 5.41
C ALA A 162 -0.94 0.60 4.38
N ASN A 163 -0.89 0.93 3.09
CA ASN A 163 -0.62 -0.06 2.04
C ASN A 163 0.77 -0.69 2.20
N ALA A 164 1.80 0.09 2.54
CA ALA A 164 3.16 -0.45 2.77
C ALA A 164 3.20 -1.44 3.94
N ILE A 165 2.45 -1.14 5.02
CA ILE A 165 2.31 -2.04 6.17
C ILE A 165 1.57 -3.30 5.79
N ILE A 166 0.45 -3.22 5.07
CA ILE A 166 -0.30 -4.40 4.61
C ILE A 166 0.62 -5.35 3.82
N GLN A 167 1.51 -4.80 2.99
CA GLN A 167 2.47 -5.59 2.21
C GLN A 167 3.69 -6.07 3.03
N GLY A 168 3.92 -5.55 4.23
CA GLY A 168 5.11 -5.89 5.05
C GLY A 168 6.42 -5.27 4.55
N GLU A 169 6.36 -4.23 3.72
CA GLU A 169 7.52 -3.67 3.02
C GLU A 169 8.29 -2.65 3.88
N MET A 170 9.15 -3.15 4.78
CA MET A 170 9.88 -2.33 5.76
C MET A 170 10.68 -1.18 5.15
N CYS A 171 11.40 -1.41 4.05
CA CYS A 171 12.19 -0.36 3.39
C CYS A 171 11.30 0.78 2.88
N ILE A 172 10.09 0.45 2.42
CA ILE A 172 9.12 1.45 1.95
C ILE A 172 8.47 2.17 3.12
N ILE A 173 8.19 1.47 4.23
CA ILE A 173 7.69 2.07 5.47
C ILE A 173 8.65 3.15 5.96
N ASP A 174 9.96 2.89 5.97
CA ASP A 174 10.97 3.88 6.37
C ASP A 174 11.01 5.10 5.43
N VAL A 175 10.90 4.87 4.12
CA VAL A 175 10.81 5.96 3.12
C VAL A 175 9.56 6.81 3.34
N LEU A 176 8.43 6.19 3.66
CA LEU A 176 7.17 6.90 3.89
C LEU A 176 7.17 7.67 5.21
N LEU A 177 7.69 7.07 6.29
CA LEU A 177 7.83 7.75 7.58
C LEU A 177 8.82 8.92 7.52
N SER A 178 9.92 8.77 6.76
CA SER A 178 10.85 9.88 6.52
C SER A 178 10.27 10.98 5.63
N ALA A 179 9.27 10.66 4.80
CA ALA A 179 8.51 11.64 4.02
C ALA A 179 7.44 12.39 4.84
N GLY A 180 7.26 12.08 6.13
CA GLY A 180 6.32 12.79 7.01
C GLY A 180 4.90 12.19 7.04
N CYS A 181 4.71 10.93 6.63
CA CYS A 181 3.41 10.27 6.73
C CYS A 181 2.86 10.27 8.17
N SER A 182 1.56 10.50 8.32
CA SER A 182 0.87 10.37 9.61
C SER A 182 0.80 8.91 10.07
N VAL A 183 1.15 8.65 11.33
CA VAL A 183 1.02 7.31 11.94
C VAL A 183 -0.35 7.04 12.55
N HIS A 184 -1.25 8.03 12.54
CA HIS A 184 -2.57 7.96 13.17
C HIS A 184 -3.71 7.68 12.19
N LEU A 185 -3.53 8.02 10.91
CA LEU A 185 -4.54 7.82 9.87
C LEU A 185 -4.03 6.79 8.86
N GLY A 186 -4.77 5.70 8.68
CA GLY A 186 -4.43 4.62 7.75
C GLY A 186 -5.45 4.46 6.65
N ASN A 187 -6.73 4.40 7.02
CA ASN A 187 -7.87 4.41 6.12
C ASN A 187 -8.91 5.41 6.63
N PRO A 188 -9.14 6.54 5.93
CA PRO A 188 -10.13 7.53 6.34
C PRO A 188 -11.57 7.01 6.39
N GLY A 189 -11.90 5.98 5.59
CA GLY A 189 -13.24 5.41 5.53
C GLY A 189 -13.58 4.44 6.66
N SER A 190 -12.62 3.62 7.10
CA SER A 190 -12.84 2.64 8.18
C SER A 190 -12.32 3.09 9.55
N GLY A 191 -11.61 4.22 9.61
CA GLY A 191 -10.95 4.69 10.84
C GLY A 191 -9.75 3.85 11.26
N ARG A 192 -9.36 2.83 10.49
CA ARG A 192 -8.22 1.98 10.83
C ARG A 192 -6.92 2.76 10.75
N THR A 193 -6.17 2.76 11.85
CA THR A 193 -4.83 3.34 11.90
C THR A 193 -3.79 2.38 11.30
N PRO A 194 -2.60 2.86 10.89
CA PRO A 194 -1.47 2.02 10.50
C PRO A 194 -1.15 0.92 11.53
N LEU A 195 -1.35 1.19 12.82
CA LEU A 195 -1.10 0.24 13.90
C LEU A 195 -2.11 -0.92 13.90
N HIS A 196 -3.40 -0.66 13.64
CA HIS A 196 -4.39 -1.72 13.47
C HIS A 196 -3.99 -2.72 12.38
N LEU A 197 -3.50 -2.20 11.26
CA LEU A 197 -3.08 -3.01 10.12
C LEU A 197 -1.82 -3.82 10.43
N ALA A 198 -0.85 -3.23 11.14
CA ALA A 198 0.34 -3.96 11.58
C ALA A 198 -0.02 -5.13 12.51
N PHE A 199 -0.95 -4.93 13.44
CA PHE A 199 -1.44 -5.95 14.36
C PHE A 199 -2.23 -7.05 13.66
N TYR A 200 -3.12 -6.69 12.73
CA TYR A 200 -3.90 -7.65 11.95
C TYR A 200 -3.01 -8.55 11.07
N HIS A 201 -2.00 -7.98 10.42
CA HIS A 201 -1.12 -8.72 9.52
C HIS A 201 0.08 -9.40 10.20
N GLY A 202 0.27 -9.23 11.51
CA GLY A 202 1.38 -9.86 12.24
C GLY A 202 2.74 -9.17 12.04
N HIS A 203 2.77 -7.93 11.55
CA HIS A 203 4.02 -7.23 11.20
C HIS A 203 4.63 -6.54 12.42
N LEU A 204 5.27 -7.35 13.27
CA LEU A 204 5.88 -6.90 14.53
C LEU A 204 6.93 -5.79 14.35
N PRO A 205 7.87 -5.85 13.38
CA PRO A 205 8.81 -4.76 13.15
C PRO A 205 8.12 -3.43 12.80
N SER A 206 7.07 -3.48 11.97
CA SER A 206 6.25 -2.30 11.62
C SER A 206 5.57 -1.71 12.87
N ALA A 207 4.99 -2.56 13.71
CA ALA A 207 4.34 -2.13 14.95
C ALA A 207 5.31 -1.43 15.91
N ARG A 208 6.53 -1.96 16.07
CA ARG A 208 7.58 -1.33 16.89
C ARG A 208 7.95 0.07 16.38
N ILE A 209 8.14 0.23 15.07
CA ILE A 209 8.46 1.54 14.49
C ILE A 209 7.32 2.54 14.70
N LEU A 210 6.07 2.11 14.51
CA LEU A 210 4.91 2.96 14.72
C LEU A 210 4.77 3.42 16.17
N LEU A 211 4.97 2.52 17.14
CA LEU A 211 4.94 2.87 18.57
C LEU A 211 6.09 3.81 18.95
N ASN A 212 7.30 3.60 18.40
CA ASN A 212 8.42 4.53 18.56
C ASN A 212 8.11 5.92 17.98
N LYS A 213 7.25 6.00 16.96
CA LYS A 213 6.72 7.25 16.38
C LYS A 213 5.49 7.78 17.10
N LYS A 214 5.22 7.31 18.32
CA LYS A 214 4.09 7.73 19.19
C LYS A 214 2.71 7.40 18.61
N ALA A 215 2.58 6.32 17.84
CA ALA A 215 1.26 5.80 17.49
C ALA A 215 0.48 5.41 18.75
N ASN A 216 -0.83 5.68 18.76
CA ASN A 216 -1.69 5.36 19.91
C ASN A 216 -2.08 3.87 19.87
N LEU A 217 -1.66 3.12 20.89
CA LEU A 217 -1.96 1.69 21.07
C LEU A 217 -3.43 1.44 21.39
N GLU A 218 -4.13 2.42 21.93
CA GLU A 218 -5.56 2.35 22.29
C GLU A 218 -6.45 3.11 21.30
N ALA A 219 -5.93 3.43 20.10
CA ALA A 219 -6.76 4.00 19.05
C ALA A 219 -7.87 3.01 18.67
N THR A 220 -9.09 3.50 18.48
CA THR A 220 -10.21 2.66 18.04
C THR A 220 -10.53 2.89 16.57
N ASP A 221 -10.79 1.83 15.82
CA ASP A 221 -11.35 1.93 14.46
C ASP A 221 -12.87 2.18 14.47
N GLY A 222 -13.51 2.22 13.30
CA GLY A 222 -14.94 2.47 13.15
C GLY A 222 -15.85 1.45 13.86
N ASN A 223 -15.32 0.29 14.25
CA ASN A 223 -16.04 -0.74 15.01
C ASN A 223 -15.68 -0.71 16.51
N GLY A 224 -14.99 0.33 16.98
CA GLY A 224 -14.48 0.41 18.35
C GLY A 224 -13.33 -0.56 18.62
N MET A 225 -12.77 -1.23 17.60
CA MET A 225 -11.69 -2.18 17.83
C MET A 225 -10.38 -1.45 18.08
N THR A 226 -9.61 -1.90 19.06
CA THR A 226 -8.21 -1.48 19.24
C THR A 226 -7.27 -2.33 18.38
N PRO A 227 -6.00 -1.93 18.17
CA PRO A 227 -4.99 -2.77 17.52
C PRO A 227 -4.90 -4.18 18.11
N ALA A 228 -5.02 -4.30 19.44
CA ALA A 228 -4.99 -5.60 20.11
C ALA A 228 -6.20 -6.48 19.72
N HIS A 229 -7.40 -5.91 19.56
CA HIS A 229 -8.55 -6.63 19.01
C HIS A 229 -8.26 -7.15 17.60
N CYS A 230 -7.63 -6.35 16.74
CA CYS A 230 -7.26 -6.79 15.39
C CYS A 230 -6.25 -7.95 15.38
N ALA A 231 -5.30 -7.99 16.32
CA ALA A 231 -4.39 -9.13 16.47
C ALA A 231 -5.13 -10.39 16.96
N VAL A 232 -6.08 -10.26 17.87
CA VAL A 232 -6.93 -11.39 18.30
C VAL A 232 -7.76 -11.92 17.14
N ASP A 233 -8.40 -11.03 16.37
CA ASP A 233 -9.22 -11.36 15.21
C ASP A 233 -8.44 -12.13 14.14
N ALA A 234 -7.19 -11.73 13.90
CA ALA A 234 -6.28 -12.40 12.98
C ALA A 234 -5.50 -13.58 13.62
N ASN A 235 -5.79 -13.95 14.87
CA ASN A 235 -5.11 -15.01 15.63
C ASN A 235 -3.57 -14.85 15.68
N GLN A 236 -3.09 -13.62 15.82
CA GLN A 236 -1.67 -13.27 15.85
C GLN A 236 -1.11 -13.32 17.27
N LEU A 237 -0.76 -14.51 17.75
CA LEU A 237 -0.29 -14.75 19.13
C LEU A 237 0.84 -13.80 19.57
N GLU A 238 1.88 -13.67 18.75
CA GLU A 238 3.05 -12.83 19.07
C GLU A 238 2.71 -11.34 19.11
N MET A 239 1.75 -10.89 18.28
CA MET A 239 1.26 -9.52 18.34
C MET A 239 0.43 -9.26 19.59
N VAL A 240 -0.36 -10.23 20.05
CA VAL A 240 -1.14 -10.11 21.30
C VAL A 240 -0.22 -10.03 22.50
N LYS A 241 0.79 -10.90 22.60
CA LYS A 241 1.82 -10.82 23.65
C LYS A 241 2.50 -9.46 23.65
N PHE A 242 2.94 -9.01 22.47
CA PHE A 242 3.58 -7.72 22.31
C PHE A 242 2.67 -6.54 22.71
N ALA A 243 1.36 -6.60 22.41
CA ALA A 243 0.39 -5.60 22.85
C ALA A 243 0.34 -5.52 24.38
N LEU A 244 0.15 -6.67 25.04
CA LEU A 244 0.00 -6.76 26.49
C LEU A 244 1.28 -6.32 27.22
N GLU A 245 2.45 -6.73 26.72
CA GLU A 245 3.76 -6.27 27.21
C GLU A 245 3.97 -4.77 27.01
N SER A 246 3.41 -4.20 25.94
CA SER A 246 3.44 -2.75 25.67
C SER A 246 2.40 -1.95 26.46
N GLY A 247 1.66 -2.60 27.37
CA GLY A 247 0.66 -1.96 28.24
C GLY A 247 -0.72 -1.78 27.60
N ALA A 248 -1.05 -2.56 26.57
CA ALA A 248 -2.41 -2.55 26.01
C ALA A 248 -3.45 -2.96 27.05
N ASN A 249 -4.63 -2.34 26.99
CA ASN A 249 -5.72 -2.70 27.88
C ASN A 249 -6.36 -4.04 27.47
N ALA A 250 -6.13 -5.09 28.26
CA ALA A 250 -6.71 -6.41 28.05
C ALA A 250 -8.26 -6.42 28.16
N GLU A 251 -8.82 -5.43 28.85
CA GLU A 251 -10.26 -5.24 29.06
C GLU A 251 -10.86 -4.17 28.12
N ALA A 252 -10.12 -3.77 27.07
CA ALA A 252 -10.67 -2.90 26.05
C ALA A 252 -11.90 -3.55 25.42
N ARG A 253 -12.94 -2.75 25.16
CA ARG A 253 -14.22 -3.21 24.61
C ARG A 253 -14.44 -2.63 23.23
N ASP A 254 -14.91 -3.47 22.31
CA ASP A 254 -15.38 -3.03 21.00
C ASP A 254 -16.82 -2.49 21.05
N ILE A 255 -17.37 -2.12 19.90
CA ILE A 255 -18.75 -1.59 19.79
C ILE A 255 -19.83 -2.59 20.24
N CYS A 256 -19.55 -3.90 20.22
CA CYS A 256 -20.44 -4.94 20.71
C CYS A 256 -20.32 -5.14 22.23
N GLY A 257 -19.39 -4.43 22.88
CA GLY A 257 -19.03 -4.63 24.28
C GLY A 257 -18.16 -5.87 24.51
N TRP A 258 -17.60 -6.47 23.46
CA TRP A 258 -16.72 -7.63 23.59
C TRP A 258 -15.33 -7.21 24.00
N THR A 259 -14.80 -7.87 25.02
CA THR A 259 -13.38 -7.78 25.39
C THR A 259 -12.50 -8.57 24.43
N LEU A 260 -11.18 -8.44 24.54
CA LEU A 260 -10.23 -9.25 23.77
C LEU A 260 -10.49 -10.75 23.95
N LEU A 261 -10.78 -11.19 25.18
CA LEU A 261 -11.05 -12.59 25.48
C LEU A 261 -12.36 -13.07 24.84
N MET A 262 -13.42 -12.27 24.92
CA MET A 262 -14.69 -12.59 24.27
C MET A 262 -14.52 -12.73 22.75
N ARG A 263 -13.82 -11.77 22.13
CA ARG A 263 -13.51 -11.82 20.70
C ARG A 263 -12.72 -13.08 20.34
N ALA A 264 -11.71 -13.44 21.14
CA ALA A 264 -10.92 -14.66 20.93
C ALA A 264 -11.80 -15.92 20.91
N VAL A 265 -12.77 -16.01 21.81
CA VAL A 265 -13.71 -17.15 21.89
C VAL A 265 -14.65 -17.18 20.68
N VAL A 266 -15.25 -16.03 20.33
CA VAL A 266 -16.20 -15.92 19.21
C VAL A 266 -15.53 -16.26 17.88
N MET A 267 -14.34 -15.69 17.65
CA MET A 267 -13.57 -15.85 16.41
C MET A 267 -12.82 -17.18 16.30
N ASN A 268 -12.95 -18.07 17.29
CA ASN A 268 -12.23 -19.35 17.33
C ASN A 268 -10.70 -19.18 17.29
N ALA A 269 -10.17 -18.23 18.06
CA ALA A 269 -8.74 -18.06 18.19
C ALA A 269 -8.10 -19.29 18.84
N SER A 270 -6.78 -19.44 18.64
CA SER A 270 -6.02 -20.55 19.18
C SER A 270 -6.11 -20.61 20.72
N LEU A 271 -6.10 -21.84 21.26
CA LEU A 271 -6.11 -22.07 22.71
C LEU A 271 -4.92 -21.39 23.41
N GLU A 272 -3.77 -21.30 22.74
CA GLU A 272 -2.59 -20.60 23.25
C GLU A 272 -2.84 -19.10 23.42
N LEU A 273 -3.54 -18.46 22.48
CA LEU A 273 -3.91 -17.05 22.58
C LEU A 273 -4.90 -16.81 23.73
N ILE A 274 -5.89 -17.70 23.89
CA ILE A 274 -6.83 -17.66 25.02
C ILE A 274 -6.07 -17.80 26.35
N LYS A 275 -5.12 -18.73 26.43
CA LYS A 275 -4.25 -18.89 27.61
C LYS A 275 -3.48 -17.62 27.92
N VAL A 276 -2.85 -17.00 26.91
CA VAL A 276 -2.10 -15.75 27.08
C VAL A 276 -3.00 -14.65 27.67
N LEU A 277 -4.19 -14.43 27.11
CA LEU A 277 -5.12 -13.43 27.63
C LEU A 277 -5.51 -13.70 29.09
N VAL A 278 -5.83 -14.96 29.43
CA VAL A 278 -6.17 -15.35 30.81
C VAL A 278 -4.98 -15.18 31.76
N THR A 279 -3.75 -15.49 31.33
CA THR A 279 -2.54 -15.29 32.14
C THR A 279 -2.22 -13.83 32.39
N HIS A 280 -2.56 -12.94 31.44
CA HIS A 280 -2.41 -11.50 31.57
C HIS A 280 -3.59 -10.83 32.31
N GLY A 281 -4.43 -11.62 32.98
CA GLY A 281 -5.45 -11.11 33.90
C GLY A 281 -6.79 -10.78 33.26
N ALA A 282 -7.08 -11.27 32.05
CA ALA A 282 -8.39 -11.08 31.44
C ALA A 282 -9.53 -11.58 32.34
N ASP A 283 -10.59 -10.78 32.47
CA ASP A 283 -11.73 -11.10 33.31
C ASP A 283 -12.67 -12.09 32.60
N LEU A 284 -12.89 -13.23 33.25
CA LEU A 284 -13.80 -14.28 32.79
C LEU A 284 -15.27 -13.94 33.10
N ALA A 285 -15.50 -13.12 34.12
CA ALA A 285 -16.83 -12.71 34.58
C ALA A 285 -17.35 -11.45 33.85
N ALA A 286 -16.51 -10.81 33.02
CA ALA A 286 -16.92 -9.70 32.19
C ALA A 286 -18.14 -10.10 31.35
N LEU A 287 -19.09 -9.17 31.24
CA LEU A 287 -20.32 -9.33 30.46
C LEU A 287 -20.28 -8.47 29.19
N ASP A 288 -20.75 -9.03 28.08
CA ASP A 288 -20.92 -8.30 26.83
C ASP A 288 -22.11 -7.32 26.86
N GLY A 289 -22.37 -6.63 25.75
CA GLY A 289 -23.51 -5.72 25.62
C GLY A 289 -24.89 -6.38 25.77
N VAL A 290 -24.97 -7.71 25.75
CA VAL A 290 -26.19 -8.52 25.88
C VAL A 290 -26.26 -9.20 27.26
N GLY A 291 -25.23 -9.05 28.11
CA GLY A 291 -25.17 -9.66 29.43
C GLY A 291 -24.63 -11.09 29.46
N LYS A 292 -23.96 -11.56 28.40
CA LYS A 292 -23.34 -12.89 28.34
C LYS A 292 -21.89 -12.85 28.79
N SER A 293 -21.48 -13.85 29.56
CA SER A 293 -20.08 -14.04 29.98
C SER A 293 -19.25 -14.75 28.90
N CYS A 294 -17.91 -14.74 29.05
CA CYS A 294 -17.02 -15.50 28.17
C CYS A 294 -17.37 -16.99 28.11
N THR A 295 -17.78 -17.59 29.24
CA THR A 295 -18.20 -19.00 29.30
C THR A 295 -19.52 -19.25 28.58
N ASP A 296 -20.45 -18.30 28.64
CA ASP A 296 -21.72 -18.40 27.91
C ASP A 296 -21.50 -18.28 26.39
N LEU A 297 -20.58 -17.41 25.98
CA LEU A 297 -20.16 -17.28 24.58
C LEU A 297 -19.47 -18.58 24.11
N ALA A 298 -18.60 -19.19 24.91
CA ALA A 298 -17.96 -20.46 24.56
C ALA A 298 -18.99 -21.57 24.31
N LYS A 299 -20.01 -21.68 25.17
CA LYS A 299 -21.13 -22.63 25.01
C LYS A 299 -21.98 -22.32 23.78
N LEU A 300 -22.33 -21.05 23.57
CA LEU A 300 -23.16 -20.61 22.45
C LEU A 300 -22.52 -20.92 21.09
N TYR A 301 -21.21 -20.68 20.96
CA TYR A 301 -20.43 -20.94 19.75
C TYR A 301 -19.81 -22.35 19.70
N ARG A 302 -20.14 -23.24 20.66
CA ARG A 302 -19.67 -24.63 20.75
C ARG A 302 -18.13 -24.77 20.75
N ARG A 303 -17.46 -23.93 21.52
CA ARG A 303 -15.98 -23.88 21.66
C ARG A 303 -15.52 -24.75 22.84
N GLN A 304 -15.50 -26.07 22.65
CA GLN A 304 -15.18 -27.05 23.71
C GLN A 304 -13.81 -26.81 24.36
N GLU A 305 -12.76 -26.56 23.59
CA GLU A 305 -11.41 -26.35 24.14
C GLU A 305 -11.32 -25.11 25.04
N ALA A 306 -12.03 -24.03 24.68
CA ALA A 306 -12.09 -22.81 25.47
C ALA A 306 -12.92 -23.02 26.75
N GLU A 307 -14.05 -23.72 26.65
CA GLU A 307 -14.89 -24.09 27.78
C GLU A 307 -14.13 -24.93 28.82
N ASP A 308 -13.48 -26.01 28.37
CA ASP A 308 -12.66 -26.88 29.23
C ASP A 308 -11.54 -26.09 29.93
N HIS A 309 -10.95 -25.14 29.22
CA HIS A 309 -9.92 -24.28 29.79
C HIS A 309 -10.49 -23.33 30.85
N PHE A 310 -11.62 -22.69 30.59
CA PHE A 310 -12.27 -21.79 31.55
C PHE A 310 -12.72 -22.54 32.81
N ASP A 311 -13.29 -23.74 32.67
CA ASP A 311 -13.66 -24.60 33.80
C ASP A 311 -12.46 -24.98 34.66
N LYS A 312 -11.32 -25.32 34.03
CA LYS A 312 -10.06 -25.60 34.75
C LYS A 312 -9.56 -24.37 35.50
N VAL A 313 -9.61 -23.19 34.88
CA VAL A 313 -9.16 -21.93 35.50
C VAL A 313 -10.07 -21.55 36.67
N GLN A 314 -11.39 -21.68 36.54
CA GLN A 314 -12.33 -21.41 37.62
C GLN A 314 -12.14 -22.38 38.79
N LYS A 315 -12.01 -23.69 38.53
CA LYS A 315 -11.71 -24.69 39.56
C LYS A 315 -10.40 -24.37 40.30
N PHE A 316 -9.36 -23.99 39.57
CA PHE A 316 -8.08 -23.60 40.16
C PHE A 316 -8.18 -22.32 41.01
N ARG A 317 -8.90 -21.29 40.55
CA ARG A 317 -9.15 -20.06 41.32
C ARG A 317 -9.93 -20.34 42.61
N LEU A 318 -10.96 -21.20 42.56
CA LEU A 318 -11.75 -21.63 43.72
C LEU A 318 -10.90 -22.42 44.74
N GLN A 319 -10.08 -23.38 44.27
CA GLN A 319 -9.17 -24.12 45.14
C GLN A 319 -8.17 -23.19 45.83
N LYS A 320 -7.63 -22.22 45.09
CA LYS A 320 -6.71 -21.22 45.65
C LYS A 320 -7.39 -20.34 46.70
N SER A 321 -8.63 -19.87 46.46
CA SER A 321 -9.35 -19.05 47.43
C SER A 321 -9.68 -19.79 48.72
N VAL A 322 -10.08 -21.07 48.63
CA VAL A 322 -10.33 -21.92 49.79
C VAL A 322 -9.05 -22.13 50.59
N ALA A 323 -7.94 -22.48 49.92
CA ALA A 323 -6.64 -22.67 50.58
C ALA A 323 -6.15 -21.38 51.28
N THR A 324 -6.37 -20.20 50.69
CA THR A 324 -6.03 -18.92 51.34
C THR A 324 -6.92 -18.63 52.54
N ALA A 325 -8.22 -18.94 52.50
CA ALA A 325 -9.12 -18.75 53.63
C ALA A 325 -8.77 -19.68 54.80
N ASP A 326 -8.42 -20.94 54.51
CA ASP A 326 -7.94 -21.92 55.50
C ASP A 326 -6.61 -21.50 56.14
N ALA A 327 -5.72 -20.86 55.37
CA ALA A 327 -4.46 -20.34 55.90
C ALA A 327 -4.66 -19.12 56.81
N VAL A 328 -5.56 -18.20 56.44
CA VAL A 328 -5.89 -17.02 57.25
C VAL A 328 -6.58 -17.41 58.55
N THR A 329 -7.54 -18.33 58.49
CA THR A 329 -8.25 -18.83 59.69
C THR A 329 -7.31 -19.58 60.64
N LYS A 330 -6.38 -20.39 60.12
CA LYS A 330 -5.34 -21.03 60.95
C LYS A 330 -4.37 -20.02 61.58
N ALA A 331 -4.00 -18.95 60.88
CA ALA A 331 -3.15 -17.89 61.42
C ALA A 331 -3.85 -17.08 62.52
N GLN A 332 -5.16 -16.84 62.40
CA GLN A 332 -5.97 -16.14 63.41
C GLN A 332 -6.21 -16.98 64.68
N LEU A 333 -6.22 -18.31 64.57
CA LEU A 333 -6.35 -19.22 65.71
C LEU A 333 -5.04 -19.41 66.50
N GLN A 334 -3.91 -18.89 66.00
CA GLN A 334 -2.59 -18.99 66.63
C GLN A 334 -2.12 -17.68 67.29
N GLN A 335 -2.97 -16.65 67.32
CA GLN A 335 -2.79 -15.39 68.07
C GLN A 335 -3.72 -15.36 69.27
#